data_AF-A0A356R738-F1
#
_entry.id   AF-A0A356R738-F1
#
_cell.length_a   1.000
_cell.length_b   1.000
_cell.length_c   1.000
_cell.angle_alpha   90.00
_cell.angle_beta   90.00
_cell.angle_gamma   90.00
#
_symmetry.space_group_name_H-M   'P 1'
#
loop_
_entity.id
_entity.type
_entity.pdbx_description
1 polymer ?
#
loop_
_entity_poly.entity_id
_entity_poly.type
_entity_poly.pdbx_seq_one_letter_code
_entity_poly.pdbx_strand_id
1 'polypeptide(L)'
;RMVTPKPATPKAIVPLISDIANTLGRFDRVSVGFPGVIHQGLVKTAPNLDASWPGTDLVGELERRLHKPVRAANDADVQGYGAIKGQGVEMVITLGTGFGTALFINGHLV
;
A
#
# COMPACT_ATOMS: atom_id res chain seq x y z
N ARG A 1 1.95 -12.60 -10.25
CA ARG A 1 2.60 -11.38 -10.80
C ARG A 1 2.01 -11.10 -12.16
N MET A 2 1.65 -9.85 -12.47
CA MET A 2 1.22 -9.41 -13.80
C MET A 2 2.14 -8.30 -14.31
N VAL A 3 2.11 -8.03 -15.62
CA VAL A 3 2.86 -6.91 -16.22
C VAL A 3 2.22 -5.60 -15.75
N THR A 4 3.04 -4.68 -15.22
CA THR A 4 2.57 -3.35 -14.84
C THR A 4 2.16 -2.56 -16.09
N PRO A 5 0.91 -2.08 -16.20
CA PRO A 5 0.45 -1.24 -17.29
C PRO A 5 1.32 0.01 -17.46
N LYS A 6 1.43 0.48 -18.70
CA LYS A 6 2.05 1.77 -19.05
C LYS A 6 1.06 2.56 -19.90
N PRO A 7 0.53 3.70 -19.44
CA PRO A 7 0.82 4.35 -18.15
C PRO A 7 0.23 3.61 -16.96
N ALA A 8 0.91 3.66 -15.81
CA ALA A 8 0.48 3.05 -14.55
C ALA A 8 -0.51 3.95 -13.81
N THR A 9 -1.64 4.27 -14.43
CA THR A 9 -2.70 5.12 -13.84
C THR A 9 -3.51 4.36 -12.78
N PRO A 10 -4.22 5.05 -11.87
CA PRO A 10 -5.17 4.41 -10.96
C PRO A 10 -6.19 3.53 -11.69
N LYS A 11 -6.75 4.03 -12.80
CA LYS A 11 -7.74 3.31 -13.63
C LYS A 11 -7.18 2.02 -14.22
N ALA A 12 -5.89 1.96 -14.51
CA ALA A 12 -5.25 0.76 -15.04
C ALA A 12 -4.82 -0.22 -13.93
N ILE A 13 -4.35 0.30 -12.80
CA ILE A 13 -3.75 -0.51 -11.72
C ILE A 13 -4.79 -1.09 -10.76
N VAL A 14 -5.80 -0.32 -10.35
CA VAL A 14 -6.77 -0.77 -9.35
C VAL A 14 -7.57 -2.01 -9.79
N PRO A 15 -8.08 -2.11 -11.03
CA PRO A 15 -8.70 -3.35 -11.51
C PRO A 15 -7.72 -4.52 -11.50
N LEU A 16 -6.47 -4.28 -11.92
CA LEU A 16 -5.43 -5.30 -11.96
C LEU A 16 -5.13 -5.88 -10.57
N ILE A 17 -5.09 -5.05 -9.52
CA ILE A 17 -4.93 -5.50 -8.13
C ILE A 17 -6.09 -6.43 -7.76
N SER A 18 -7.31 -6.06 -8.14
CA SER A 18 -8.51 -6.84 -7.81
C SER A 18 -8.51 -8.19 -8.52
N ASP A 19 -8.11 -8.22 -9.80
CA ASP A 19 -7.98 -9.45 -10.58
C ASP A 19 -6.93 -10.38 -9.96
N ILE A 20 -5.77 -9.85 -9.54
CA ILE A 20 -4.76 -10.64 -8.82
C ILE A 20 -5.33 -11.20 -7.53
N ALA A 21 -5.98 -10.37 -6.70
CA ALA A 21 -6.54 -10.82 -5.43
C ALA A 21 -7.54 -11.97 -5.61
N ASN A 22 -8.40 -11.89 -6.63
CA ASN A 22 -9.37 -12.94 -6.95
C ASN A 22 -8.72 -14.27 -7.36
N THR A 23 -7.47 -14.26 -7.85
CA THR A 23 -6.73 -15.51 -8.14
C THR A 23 -6.15 -16.19 -6.91
N LEU A 24 -6.07 -15.51 -5.76
CA LEU A 24 -5.44 -16.02 -4.53
C LEU A 24 -6.38 -16.88 -3.67
N GLY A 25 -7.63 -17.07 -4.08
CA GLY A 25 -8.63 -17.84 -3.34
C GLY A 25 -9.40 -17.01 -2.32
N ARG A 26 -9.78 -17.61 -1.18
CA ARG A 26 -10.61 -16.96 -0.16
C ARG A 26 -9.77 -16.12 0.80
N PHE A 27 -10.20 -14.90 1.06
CA PHE A 27 -9.61 -14.00 2.04
C PHE A 27 -10.69 -13.19 2.77
N ASP A 28 -10.35 -12.73 3.98
CA ASP A 28 -11.26 -11.95 4.83
C ASP A 28 -10.92 -10.47 4.91
N ARG A 29 -9.66 -10.10 4.67
CA ARG A 29 -9.14 -8.73 4.74
C ARG A 29 -8.00 -8.54 3.75
N VAL A 30 -7.74 -7.28 3.40
CA VAL A 30 -6.69 -6.90 2.45
C VAL A 30 -5.82 -5.79 3.05
N SER A 31 -4.51 -5.98 2.99
CA SER A 31 -3.52 -4.94 3.24
C SER A 31 -2.77 -4.61 1.95
N VAL A 32 -2.52 -3.32 1.70
CA VAL A 32 -1.84 -2.84 0.50
C VAL A 32 -0.65 -1.98 0.90
N GLY A 33 0.55 -2.34 0.43
CA GLY A 33 1.71 -1.45 0.41
C GLY A 33 1.69 -0.61 -0.87
N PHE A 34 1.76 0.70 -0.73
CA PHE A 34 1.73 1.64 -1.85
C PHE A 34 3.03 2.45 -1.93
N PRO A 35 3.65 2.60 -3.12
CA PRO A 35 4.91 3.33 -3.28
C PRO A 35 4.68 4.85 -3.31
N GLY A 36 4.23 5.39 -2.18
CA GLY A 36 3.85 6.78 -1.99
C GLY A 36 3.17 6.99 -0.64
N VAL A 37 2.66 8.20 -0.41
CA VAL A 37 1.98 8.54 0.85
C VAL A 37 0.48 8.27 0.73
N ILE A 38 -0.06 7.49 1.66
CA ILE A 38 -1.50 7.28 1.86
C ILE A 38 -1.92 8.02 3.13
N HIS A 39 -3.03 8.75 3.06
CA HIS A 39 -3.63 9.38 4.23
C HIS A 39 -5.14 9.25 4.17
N GLN A 40 -5.74 8.62 5.19
CA GLN A 40 -7.18 8.34 5.26
C GLN A 40 -7.70 7.61 4.00
N GLY A 41 -6.94 6.64 3.50
CA GLY A 41 -7.27 5.86 2.31
C GLY A 41 -7.03 6.56 0.96
N LEU A 42 -6.75 7.87 0.98
CA LEU A 42 -6.45 8.67 -0.20
C LEU A 42 -4.95 8.69 -0.48
N VAL A 43 -4.60 8.58 -1.75
CA VAL A 43 -3.23 8.78 -2.22
C VAL A 43 -2.90 10.27 -2.19
N LYS A 44 -1.84 10.66 -1.47
CA LYS A 44 -1.34 12.04 -1.40
C LYS A 44 -0.21 12.30 -2.37
N THR A 45 0.72 11.36 -2.47
CA THR A 45 1.85 11.45 -3.40
C THR A 45 2.12 10.07 -3.99
N ALA A 46 2.64 10.04 -5.22
CA ALA A 46 3.04 8.82 -5.91
C ALA A 46 4.23 9.12 -6.84
N PRO A 47 5.43 9.38 -6.29
CA PRO A 47 6.54 9.97 -7.03
C PRO A 47 7.03 9.12 -8.22
N ASN A 48 6.83 7.80 -8.15
CA ASN A 48 7.28 6.85 -9.17
C ASN A 48 6.12 6.29 -10.03
N LEU A 49 4.92 6.85 -9.90
CA LEU A 49 3.75 6.44 -10.68
C LEU A 49 3.22 7.62 -11.52
N ASP A 50 2.14 7.37 -12.25
CA ASP A 50 1.50 8.38 -13.08
C ASP A 50 1.01 9.60 -12.26
N ALA A 51 1.04 10.80 -12.86
CA ALA A 51 0.66 12.03 -12.17
C ALA A 51 -0.82 12.09 -11.74
N SER A 52 -1.67 11.18 -12.24
CA SER A 52 -3.10 11.08 -11.89
C SER A 52 -3.39 10.41 -10.53
N TRP A 53 -2.39 9.91 -9.82
CA TRP A 53 -2.58 9.22 -8.55
C TRP A 53 -3.05 10.08 -7.36
N PRO A 54 -2.48 11.28 -7.10
CA PRO A 54 -2.92 12.12 -5.99
C PRO A 54 -4.43 12.40 -6.03
N GLY A 55 -5.10 12.24 -4.88
CA GLY A 55 -6.55 12.37 -4.74
C GLY A 55 -7.34 11.09 -5.01
N THR A 56 -6.70 10.01 -5.47
CA THR A 56 -7.37 8.71 -5.64
C THR A 56 -7.73 8.11 -4.28
N ASP A 57 -9.01 7.77 -4.09
CA ASP A 57 -9.50 6.94 -2.99
C ASP A 57 -9.14 5.46 -3.22
N LEU A 58 -7.88 5.10 -2.97
CA LEU A 58 -7.37 3.75 -3.23
C LEU A 58 -8.06 2.70 -2.35
N VAL A 59 -8.24 3.01 -1.06
CA VAL A 59 -8.87 2.09 -0.12
C VAL A 59 -10.32 1.85 -0.51
N GLY A 60 -11.12 2.91 -0.67
CA GLY A 60 -12.53 2.74 -0.99
C GLY A 60 -12.77 2.09 -2.34
N GLU A 61 -11.94 2.37 -3.35
CA GLU A 61 -12.01 1.67 -4.65
C GLU A 61 -11.79 0.16 -4.51
N LEU A 62 -10.80 -0.26 -3.72
CA LEU A 62 -10.53 -1.68 -3.50
C LEU A 62 -11.60 -2.33 -2.61
N GLU A 63 -12.13 -1.64 -1.60
CA GLU A 63 -13.24 -2.15 -0.78
C GLU A 63 -14.48 -2.41 -1.63
N ARG A 64 -14.82 -1.47 -2.52
CA ARG A 64 -15.94 -1.61 -3.47
C ARG A 64 -15.77 -2.80 -4.40
N ARG A 65 -14.55 -3.06 -4.86
CA ARG A 65 -14.25 -4.13 -5.84
C ARG A 65 -14.13 -5.51 -5.20
N LEU A 66 -13.56 -5.58 -4.00
CA LEU A 66 -13.25 -6.85 -3.33
C LEU A 66 -14.32 -7.27 -2.33
N HIS A 67 -15.19 -6.35 -1.91
CA HIS A 67 -16.20 -6.58 -0.86
C HIS A 67 -15.59 -7.09 0.44
N LYS A 68 -14.41 -6.57 0.80
CA LYS A 68 -13.65 -6.90 2.00
C LYS A 68 -13.09 -5.63 2.63
N PRO A 69 -12.83 -5.61 3.95
CA PRO A 69 -12.12 -4.52 4.58
C PRO A 69 -10.71 -4.37 4.00
N VAL A 70 -10.36 -3.14 3.60
CA VAL A 70 -9.04 -2.83 3.03
C VAL A 70 -8.32 -1.81 3.92
N ARG A 71 -7.02 -1.97 4.08
CA ARG A 71 -6.13 -0.92 4.59
C ARG A 71 -4.96 -0.75 3.64
N ALA A 72 -4.52 0.49 3.46
CA ALA A 72 -3.34 0.81 2.69
C ALA A 72 -2.42 1.73 3.50
N ALA A 73 -1.13 1.51 3.36
CA ALA A 73 -0.07 2.34 3.92
C ALA A 73 1.09 2.44 2.91
N ASN A 74 2.11 3.24 3.23
CA ASN A 74 3.34 3.22 2.45
C ASN A 74 3.94 1.80 2.44
N ASP A 75 4.61 1.44 1.35
CA ASP A 75 5.26 0.14 1.19
C ASP A 75 6.33 -0.16 2.25
N ALA A 76 7.15 0.83 2.63
CA ALA A 76 8.13 0.68 3.71
C ALA A 76 7.44 0.50 5.08
N ASP A 77 6.31 1.14 5.32
CA ASP A 77 5.52 0.97 6.56
C ASP A 77 4.96 -0.45 6.67
N VAL A 78 4.36 -0.96 5.59
CA VAL A 78 3.83 -2.33 5.55
C VAL A 78 4.96 -3.35 5.73
N GLN A 79 6.10 -3.12 5.10
CA GLN A 79 7.29 -3.95 5.31
C GLN A 79 7.78 -3.89 6.75
N GLY A 80 7.74 -2.70 7.38
CA GLY A 80 8.15 -2.49 8.76
C GLY A 80 7.39 -3.37 9.74
N TYR A 81 6.08 -3.56 9.56
CA TYR A 81 5.29 -4.50 10.37
C TYR A 81 5.80 -5.95 10.32
N GLY A 82 6.45 -6.37 9.23
CA GLY A 82 7.07 -7.69 9.14
C GLY A 82 8.42 -7.81 9.85
N ALA A 83 9.05 -6.69 10.22
CA ALA A 83 10.39 -6.65 10.79
C ALA A 83 10.41 -6.38 12.31
N ILE A 84 9.42 -5.67 12.85
CA ILE A 84 9.39 -5.25 14.25
C ILE A 84 8.93 -6.35 15.21
N LYS A 85 9.34 -6.25 16.48
CA LYS A 85 8.83 -7.06 17.59
C LYS A 85 7.55 -6.47 18.22
N GLY A 86 7.27 -5.20 17.99
CA GLY A 86 6.12 -4.48 18.53
C GLY A 86 6.32 -3.97 19.97
N GLN A 87 7.56 -3.71 20.39
CA GLN A 87 7.88 -3.32 21.77
C GLN A 87 8.82 -2.12 21.83
N GLY A 88 8.42 -1.08 22.57
CA GLY A 88 9.21 0.14 22.70
C GLY A 88 9.22 0.95 21.41
N VAL A 89 10.32 1.65 21.14
CA VAL A 89 10.49 2.44 19.91
C VAL A 89 11.34 1.63 18.92
N GLU A 90 10.80 1.40 17.73
CA GLU A 90 11.45 0.62 16.67
C GLU A 90 11.45 1.42 15.37
N MET A 91 12.62 1.57 14.74
CA MET A 91 12.76 2.24 13.44
C MET A 91 13.28 1.25 12.41
N VAL A 92 12.56 1.12 11.30
CA VAL A 92 12.94 0.31 10.15
C VAL A 92 13.42 1.25 9.06
N ILE A 93 14.63 1.01 8.55
CA ILE A 93 15.22 1.76 7.45
C ILE A 93 15.40 0.81 6.27
N THR A 94 14.87 1.21 5.12
CA THR A 94 15.00 0.49 3.86
C THR A 94 15.96 1.25 2.94
N LEU A 95 17.08 0.60 2.63
CA LEU A 95 18.13 1.14 1.76
C LEU A 95 18.06 0.46 0.40
N GLY A 96 17.67 1.21 -0.63
CA GLY A 96 17.61 0.75 -2.01
C GLY A 96 18.05 1.85 -2.97
N THR A 97 17.33 2.02 -4.09
CA THR A 97 17.51 3.21 -4.96
C THR A 97 17.10 4.51 -4.26
N GLY A 98 16.25 4.40 -3.23
CA GLY A 98 15.87 5.49 -2.33
C GLY A 98 16.09 5.12 -0.86
N PHE A 99 15.65 6.03 0.02
CA PHE A 99 15.75 5.90 1.47
C PHE A 99 14.34 5.89 2.07
N GLY A 100 13.88 4.71 2.48
CA GLY A 100 12.59 4.51 3.13
C GLY A 100 12.75 4.39 4.64
N THR A 101 11.77 4.87 5.39
CA THR A 101 11.75 4.79 6.85
C THR A 101 10.35 4.51 7.36
N ALA A 102 10.26 3.69 8.40
CA ALA A 102 9.03 3.49 9.17
C ALA A 102 9.37 3.51 10.67
N LEU A 103 8.62 4.28 11.45
CA LEU A 103 8.80 4.41 12.89
C LEU A 103 7.59 3.81 13.61
N PHE A 104 7.86 3.00 14.61
CA PHE A 104 6.84 2.31 15.40
C PHE A 104 7.04 2.59 16.89
N ILE A 105 5.92 2.74 17.60
CA ILE A 105 5.88 2.82 19.06
C ILE A 105 4.93 1.73 19.57
N ASN A 106 5.46 0.76 20.29
CA ASN A 106 4.71 -0.39 20.83
C ASN A 106 3.86 -1.08 19.75
N GLY A 107 4.46 -1.34 18.58
CA GLY A 107 3.79 -1.99 17.45
C GLY A 107 2.82 -1.11 16.67
N HIS A 108 2.68 0.18 17.00
CA HIS A 108 1.85 1.12 16.26
C HIS A 108 2.72 1.98 15.37
N LEU A 109 2.41 2.01 14.07
CA LEU A 109 3.03 2.94 13.12
C LEU A 109 2.70 4.39 13.53
N VAL A 110 3.72 5.25 13.49
CA VAL A 110 3.63 6.69 13.77
C VAL A 110 3.14 7.47 12.56
#